data_AF-A0A967JNL7-F1
#
_entry.id   AF-A0A967JNL7-F1
#
_cell.length_a   1.000
_cell.length_b   1.000
_cell.length_c   1.000
_cell.angle_alpha   90.00
_cell.angle_beta   90.00
_cell.angle_gamma   90.00
#
_symmetry.space_group_name_H-M   'P 1'
#
loop_
_entity.id
_entity.type
_entity.pdbx_description
1 polymer ?
#
loop_
_entity_poly.entity_id
_entity_poly.type
_entity_poly.pdbx_seq_one_letter_code
_entity_poly.pdbx_strand_id
1 'polypeptide(L)'
;MLKALAKDPARRYASAKELADDLGRYLEQRPVRARPDSAGYRFTRFVRRNRVVATAVAVVVLSLVSGVAVSAWQAAAARRAQERAEQALRQSE
;
A
#
# COMPACT_ATOMS: atom_id res chain seq x y z
N MET A 1 -9.90 4.59 21.26
CA MET A 1 -11.14 4.89 22.01
C MET A 1 -10.98 4.59 23.50
N LEU A 2 -9.88 5.04 24.14
CA LEU A 2 -9.68 4.87 25.59
C LEU A 2 -9.37 6.18 26.31
N LYS A 3 -9.18 7.29 25.57
CA LYS A 3 -8.83 8.58 26.17
C LYS A 3 -9.95 9.13 27.06
N ALA A 4 -11.21 9.07 26.60
CA ALA A 4 -12.35 9.52 27.39
C ALA A 4 -12.59 8.69 28.67
N LEU A 5 -12.29 7.39 28.64
CA LEU A 5 -12.41 6.47 29.79
C LEU A 5 -11.11 6.29 30.57
N ALA A 6 -10.10 7.15 30.39
CA ALA A 6 -8.85 7.01 31.11
C ALA A 6 -9.09 7.15 32.63
N LYS A 7 -8.59 6.16 33.40
CA LYS A 7 -8.69 6.15 34.87
C LYS A 7 -8.09 7.43 35.48
N ASP A 8 -6.92 7.83 34.97
CA ASP A 8 -6.27 9.10 35.29
C ASP A 8 -6.97 10.28 34.58
N PRO A 9 -7.54 11.25 35.31
CA PRO A 9 -8.18 12.43 34.75
C PRO A 9 -7.26 13.27 33.86
N ALA A 10 -5.95 13.34 34.15
CA ALA A 10 -4.99 14.10 33.36
C ALA A 10 -4.78 13.50 31.95
N ARG A 11 -5.17 12.25 31.75
CA ARG A 11 -5.09 11.54 30.46
C ARG A 11 -6.39 11.60 29.67
N ARG A 12 -7.46 12.19 30.21
CA ARG A 12 -8.73 12.42 29.48
C ARG A 12 -8.60 13.59 28.50
N TYR A 13 -9.64 13.84 27.72
CA TYR A 13 -9.72 15.07 26.94
C TYR A 13 -9.86 16.26 27.90
N ALA A 14 -9.16 17.36 27.63
CA ALA A 14 -9.19 18.53 28.49
C ALA A 14 -10.56 19.25 28.45
N SER A 15 -11.35 19.00 27.40
CA SER A 15 -12.70 19.55 27.25
C SER A 15 -13.58 18.71 26.32
N ALA A 16 -14.90 18.92 26.39
CA ALA A 16 -15.85 18.35 25.43
C ALA A 16 -15.57 18.80 23.98
N LYS A 17 -15.00 20.00 23.79
CA LYS A 17 -14.57 20.50 22.49
C LYS A 17 -13.44 19.66 21.89
N GLU A 18 -12.46 19.25 22.69
CA GLU A 18 -11.40 18.36 22.21
C GLU A 18 -11.93 16.99 21.78
N LEU A 19 -12.97 16.48 22.46
CA LEU A 19 -13.64 15.24 22.08
C LEU A 19 -14.40 15.41 20.75
N ALA A 20 -15.11 16.52 20.57
CA ALA A 20 -15.81 16.85 19.33
C ALA A 20 -14.84 17.00 18.15
N ASP A 21 -13.70 17.65 18.36
CA ASP A 21 -12.64 17.79 17.35
C ASP A 21 -12.05 16.43 16.95
N ASP A 22 -11.88 15.51 17.92
CA ASP A 22 -11.36 14.17 17.63
C ASP A 22 -12.41 13.29 16.92
N LEU A 23 -13.69 13.49 17.22
CA LEU A 23 -14.80 12.86 16.50
C LEU A 23 -14.90 13.38 15.06
N GLY A 24 -14.75 14.70 14.85
CA GLY A 24 -14.68 15.30 13.51
C GLY A 24 -13.52 14.71 12.70
N ARG A 25 -12.33 14.61 13.30
CA ARG A 25 -11.19 13.92 12.66
C ARG A 25 -11.48 12.45 12.37
N TYR A 26 -12.21 11.75 13.26
CA TYR A 26 -12.60 10.36 13.02
C TYR A 26 -13.50 10.23 11.79
N LEU A 27 -14.53 11.08 11.69
CA LEU A 27 -15.50 11.12 10.59
C LEU A 27 -14.85 11.54 9.26
N GLU A 28 -13.93 12.50 9.29
CA GLU A 28 -13.16 12.98 8.12
C GLU A 28 -12.04 12.03 7.68
N GLN A 29 -11.94 10.84 8.28
CA GLN A 29 -10.85 9.89 8.02
C GLN A 29 -9.45 10.46 8.29
N ARG A 30 -9.32 11.39 9.23
CA ARG A 30 -8.06 11.96 9.69
C ARG A 30 -7.50 11.18 10.89
N PRO A 31 -6.18 11.27 11.17
CA PRO A 31 -5.62 10.67 12.37
C PRO A 31 -6.24 11.32 13.61
N VAL A 32 -6.66 10.49 14.56
CA VAL A 32 -7.25 10.91 15.84
C VAL A 32 -6.16 10.96 16.91
N ARG A 33 -6.21 11.97 17.78
CA ARG A 33 -5.23 12.18 18.87
C ARG A 33 -5.25 11.06 19.92
N ALA A 34 -6.30 10.23 19.94
CA ALA A 34 -6.47 9.14 20.89
C ALA A 34 -5.77 7.82 20.53
N ARG A 35 -4.98 7.74 19.45
CA ARG A 35 -4.14 6.58 19.14
C ARG A 35 -2.65 6.99 19.10
N PRO A 36 -1.73 6.14 19.56
CA PRO A 36 -0.30 6.37 19.34
C PRO A 36 -0.02 6.44 17.84
N ASP A 37 0.90 7.35 17.47
CA ASP A 37 1.31 7.68 16.09
C ASP A 37 1.93 6.46 15.38
N SER A 38 1.07 5.55 14.95
CA SER A 38 1.47 4.38 14.17
C SER A 38 1.50 4.78 12.70
N ALA A 39 2.69 4.74 12.08
CA ALA A 39 2.89 5.06 10.67
C ALA A 39 1.93 4.27 9.75
N GLY A 40 1.64 3.02 10.09
CA GLY A 40 0.63 2.20 9.41
C GLY A 40 -0.80 2.79 9.50
N TYR A 41 -1.19 3.36 10.64
CA TYR A 41 -2.51 3.97 10.82
C TYR A 41 -2.69 5.24 9.96
N ARG A 42 -1.62 6.04 9.81
CA ARG A 42 -1.61 7.19 8.90
C ARG A 42 -1.65 6.75 7.44
N PHE A 43 -0.92 5.71 7.07
CA PHE A 43 -0.90 5.15 5.72
C PHE A 43 -2.29 4.62 5.32
N THR A 44 -2.95 3.81 6.16
CA THR A 44 -4.29 3.31 5.87
C THR A 44 -5.31 4.43 5.75
N ARG A 45 -5.26 5.45 6.62
CA ARG A 45 -6.16 6.62 6.54
C ARG A 45 -5.90 7.47 5.29
N PHE A 46 -4.63 7.64 4.88
CA PHE A 46 -4.26 8.33 3.65
C PHE A 46 -4.76 7.60 2.40
N VAL A 47 -4.56 6.28 2.33
CA VAL A 47 -5.08 5.43 1.24
C VAL A 47 -6.61 5.50 1.17
N ARG A 48 -7.28 5.54 2.33
CA ARG A 48 -8.74 5.59 2.40
C ARG A 48 -9.32 6.96 2.04
N ARG A 49 -8.57 8.06 2.26
CA ARG A 49 -8.93 9.41 1.81
C ARG A 49 -8.65 9.65 0.33
N ASN A 50 -7.58 9.05 -0.20
CA ASN A 50 -7.15 9.22 -1.58
C ASN A 50 -7.38 7.95 -2.41
N ARG A 51 -8.51 7.26 -2.21
CA ARG A 51 -8.77 5.95 -2.84
C ARG A 51 -8.53 5.95 -4.34
N VAL A 52 -9.00 6.98 -5.04
CA VAL A 52 -8.85 7.13 -6.51
C VAL A 52 -7.37 7.18 -6.91
N VAL A 53 -6.58 8.02 -6.24
CA VAL A 53 -5.14 8.15 -6.52
C VAL A 53 -4.41 6.87 -6.14
N ALA A 54 -4.76 6.25 -5.02
CA ALA A 54 -4.16 5.00 -4.57
C ALA A 54 -4.44 3.84 -5.54
N THR A 55 -5.67 3.70 -6.05
CA THR A 55 -6.00 2.70 -7.07
C THR A 55 -5.31 3.00 -8.39
N ALA A 56 -5.23 4.26 -8.82
CA ALA A 56 -4.51 4.61 -10.05
C ALA A 56 -3.02 4.25 -9.97
N VAL A 57 -2.36 4.58 -8.85
CA VAL A 57 -0.96 4.21 -8.62
C VAL A 57 -0.79 2.69 -8.58
N ALA A 58 -1.68 1.98 -7.90
CA ALA A 58 -1.63 0.52 -7.85
C ALA A 58 -1.76 -0.11 -9.25
N VAL A 59 -2.67 0.39 -10.08
CA VAL A 59 -2.83 -0.07 -11.47
C VAL A 59 -1.55 0.17 -12.26
N VAL A 60 -0.97 1.38 -12.20
CA VAL A 60 0.29 1.69 -12.90
C VAL A 60 1.42 0.76 -12.47
N VAL A 61 1.60 0.56 -11.16
CA VAL A 61 2.64 -0.33 -10.64
C VAL A 61 2.41 -1.77 -11.12
N LEU A 62 1.17 -2.27 -11.06
CA LEU A 62 0.83 -3.61 -11.52
C LEU A 62 1.09 -3.77 -13.02
N SER A 63 0.73 -2.78 -13.84
CA SER A 63 1.01 -2.77 -15.28
C SER A 63 2.51 -2.82 -15.57
N LEU A 64 3.32 -2.03 -14.85
CA LEU A 64 4.78 -2.02 -15.01
C LEU A 64 5.40 -3.35 -14.60
N VAL A 65 5.02 -3.91 -13.43
CA VAL A 65 5.52 -5.21 -12.95
C VAL A 65 5.15 -6.32 -13.92
N SER A 66 3.91 -6.31 -14.42
CA SER A 66 3.45 -7.30 -15.39
C SER A 66 4.22 -7.19 -16.71
N GLY A 67 4.43 -5.98 -17.20
CA GLY A 67 5.23 -5.72 -18.41
C GLY A 67 6.66 -6.24 -18.27
N VAL A 68 7.34 -5.90 -17.18
CA VAL A 68 8.70 -6.37 -16.89
C VAL A 68 8.76 -7.89 -16.79
N ALA A 69 7.81 -8.52 -16.07
CA ALA A 69 7.76 -9.97 -15.91
C ALA A 69 7.57 -10.69 -17.27
N VAL A 70 6.65 -10.19 -18.10
CA VAL A 70 6.39 -10.73 -19.44
C VAL A 70 7.62 -10.56 -20.34
N SER A 71 8.24 -9.37 -20.35
CA SER A 71 9.45 -9.13 -21.14
C SER A 71 10.61 -10.04 -20.71
N ALA A 72 10.81 -10.21 -19.40
CA ALA A 72 11.85 -11.11 -18.88
C ALA A 72 11.58 -12.57 -19.28
N TRP A 73 10.33 -13.01 -19.20
CA TRP A 73 9.93 -14.36 -19.61
C TRP A 73 10.15 -14.59 -21.11
N GLN A 74 9.75 -13.63 -21.96
CA GLN A 74 9.98 -13.71 -23.40
C GLN A 74 11.48 -13.75 -23.74
N ALA A 75 12.29 -12.92 -23.09
CA ALA A 75 13.74 -12.92 -23.29
C ALA A 75 14.38 -14.27 -22.91
N ALA A 76 13.92 -14.88 -21.81
CA ALA A 76 14.39 -16.21 -21.41
C ALA A 76 13.92 -17.31 -22.38
N ALA A 77 12.69 -17.23 -22.87
CA ALA A 77 12.15 -18.18 -23.85
C ALA A 77 12.89 -18.10 -25.19
N ALA A 78 13.21 -16.89 -25.66
CA ALA A 78 13.96 -16.67 -26.89
C ALA A 78 15.36 -17.28 -26.82
N ARG A 79 16.08 -17.08 -25.71
CA ARG A 79 17.40 -17.70 -25.49
C ARG A 79 17.35 -19.22 -25.55
N ARG A 80 16.37 -19.84 -24.86
CA ARG A 80 16.17 -21.29 -24.88
C ARG A 80 15.83 -21.82 -26.28
N ALA A 81 15.10 -21.05 -27.08
CA ALA A 81 14.79 -21.43 -28.46
C ALA A 81 16.05 -21.43 -29.34
N GLN A 82 16.91 -20.41 -29.18
CA GLN A 82 18.20 -20.35 -29.88
C GLN A 82 19.11 -21.52 -29.50
N GLU A 83 19.27 -21.79 -28.21
CA GLU A 83 20.08 -22.91 -27.72
C GLU A 83 19.62 -24.26 -28.31
N ARG A 84 18.30 -24.49 -28.39
CA ARG A 84 17.74 -25.71 -29.01
C ARG A 84 18.01 -25.79 -30.50
N ALA A 85 17.92 -24.68 -31.22
CA ALA A 85 18.19 -24.63 -32.65
C ALA A 85 19.67 -24.93 -32.94
N GLU A 86 20.59 -24.36 -32.15
CA GLU A 86 22.03 -24.65 -32.25
C GLU A 86 22.34 -26.12 -31.96
N GLN A 87 21.72 -26.69 -30.93
CA GLN A 87 21.88 -28.11 -30.59
C GLN A 87 21.38 -29.03 -31.71
N ALA A 88 20.23 -28.71 -32.31
CA ALA A 88 19.67 -29.49 -33.42
C ALA A 88 20.58 -29.44 -34.65
N LEU A 89 21.19 -28.28 -34.95
CA LEU A 89 22.12 -28.14 -36.06
C LEU A 89 23.40 -28.98 -35.84
N ARG A 90 23.97 -28.93 -34.62
CA ARG A 90 25.15 -29.73 -34.25
C ARG A 90 24.92 -31.24 -34.24
N GLN A 91 23.67 -31.68 -34.05
CA GLN A 91 23.32 -33.11 -34.12
C GLN A 91 23.10 -33.60 -35.56
N SER A 92 22.95 -32.67 -36.52
CA SER A 92 22.75 -32.98 -37.93
C SER A 92 24.06 -32.99 -38.74
N GLU A 93 25.15 -32.50 -38.17
CA GLU A 93 26.53 -32.61 -38.70
C GLU A 93 27.21 -33.89 -38.20
#